data_AF-A0A0A7KH06-F1
#
_entry.id   AF-A0A0A7KH06-F1
#
_cell.length_a   1.000
_cell.length_b   1.000
_cell.length_c   1.000
_cell.angle_alpha   90.00
_cell.angle_beta   90.00
_cell.angle_gamma   90.00
#
_symmetry.space_group_name_H-M   'P 1'
#
loop_
_entity.id
_entity.type
_entity.pdbx_description
1 polymer ?
#
loop_
_entity_poly.entity_id
_entity_poly.type
_entity_poly.pdbx_seq_one_letter_code
_entity_poly.pdbx_strand_id
1 'polypeptide(L)'
;MTAASPTPSRHVPERTCVACRRKRPQQDFLRVTRVDGRWAVRAGNRVGRGAYVCADTPECWQEKRLRRGFRAQAAEIAEQLLHHRKEPKQNHSAPSARVSPEVSHV
;
A
#
# COMPACT_ATOMS: atom_id res chain seq x y z
N MET A 1 15.75 1.21 -37.54
CA MET A 1 16.11 0.65 -36.22
C MET A 1 16.17 1.83 -35.26
N THR A 2 15.09 2.10 -34.52
CA THR A 2 15.00 3.30 -33.68
C THR A 2 14.92 2.86 -32.23
N ALA A 3 15.97 3.16 -31.48
CA ALA A 3 16.10 2.80 -30.07
C ALA A 3 15.10 3.61 -29.23
N ALA A 4 14.28 2.90 -28.44
CA ALA A 4 13.43 3.51 -27.43
C ALA A 4 14.32 4.07 -26.31
N SER A 5 14.33 5.39 -26.13
CA SER A 5 15.04 6.03 -25.02
C SER A 5 14.41 5.63 -23.67
N PRO A 6 15.21 5.33 -22.63
CA PRO A 6 14.67 4.99 -21.32
C PRO A 6 14.01 6.22 -20.69
N THR A 7 12.70 6.15 -20.48
CA THR A 7 11.94 7.13 -19.71
C THR A 7 12.55 7.26 -18.31
N PRO A 8 12.71 8.47 -17.74
CA PRO A 8 13.27 8.62 -16.40
C PRO A 8 12.47 7.79 -15.40
N SER A 9 13.17 6.91 -14.67
CA SER A 9 12.59 6.04 -13.66
C SER A 9 11.89 6.91 -12.61
N ARG A 10 10.56 6.81 -12.58
CA ARG A 10 9.76 7.60 -11.63
C ARG A 10 10.20 7.26 -10.21
N HIS A 11 10.48 8.28 -9.40
CA HIS A 11 10.93 8.10 -8.02
C HIS A 11 9.97 7.17 -7.27
N VAL A 12 10.49 6.01 -6.83
CA VAL A 12 9.73 5.04 -6.04
C VAL A 12 9.84 5.43 -4.58
N PRO A 13 8.75 5.88 -3.93
CA PRO A 13 8.81 6.26 -2.54
C PRO A 13 9.04 5.03 -1.65
N GLU A 14 10.03 5.14 -0.76
CA GLU A 14 10.27 4.15 0.28
C GLU A 14 9.42 4.45 1.53
N ARG A 15 9.02 3.37 2.23
CA ARG A 15 8.25 3.42 3.48
C ARG A 15 8.83 2.46 4.50
N THR A 16 8.50 2.73 5.76
CA THR A 16 8.98 1.94 6.90
C THR A 16 7.81 1.17 7.51
N CYS A 17 7.98 -0.14 7.68
CA CYS A 17 7.02 -0.97 8.40
C CYS A 17 6.88 -0.51 9.86
N VAL A 18 5.67 -0.34 10.36
CA VAL A 18 5.44 0.00 11.77
C VAL A 18 5.79 -1.15 12.72
N ALA A 19 5.69 -2.40 12.26
CA ALA A 19 5.99 -3.60 13.04
C ALA A 19 7.49 -3.96 13.04
N CYS A 20 8.08 -4.19 11.85
CA CYS A 20 9.45 -4.68 11.73
C CYS A 20 10.50 -3.59 11.43
N ARG A 21 10.07 -2.34 11.22
CA ARG A 21 10.95 -1.18 10.96
C ARG A 21 11.84 -1.27 9.72
N ARG A 22 11.66 -2.29 8.87
CA ARG A 22 12.33 -2.40 7.56
C ARG A 22 11.81 -1.34 6.59
N LYS A 23 12.73 -0.77 5.79
CA LYS A 23 12.42 0.11 4.67
C LYS A 23 12.27 -0.71 3.38
N ARG A 24 11.21 -0.46 2.62
CA ARG A 24 10.93 -1.10 1.32
C ARG A 24 10.17 -0.14 0.40
N PRO A 25 10.03 -0.43 -0.90
CA PRO A 25 9.13 0.29 -1.79
C PRO A 25 7.69 0.34 -1.26
N GLN A 26 6.99 1.46 -1.46
CA GLN A 26 5.62 1.65 -0.98
C GLN A 26 4.65 0.54 -1.41
N GLN A 27 4.86 -0.07 -2.58
CA GLN A 27 4.04 -1.16 -3.13
C GLN A 27 4.10 -2.47 -2.31
N ASP A 28 5.15 -2.66 -1.49
CA ASP A 28 5.33 -3.85 -0.64
C ASP A 28 4.56 -3.75 0.68
N PHE A 29 3.82 -2.66 0.89
CA PHE A 29 3.13 -2.38 2.14
C PHE A 29 1.62 -2.25 1.96
N LEU A 30 0.89 -2.79 2.93
CA LEU A 30 -0.50 -2.45 3.19
C LEU A 30 -0.57 -1.14 3.97
N ARG A 31 -1.44 -0.24 3.51
CA ARG A 31 -1.68 1.03 4.20
C ARG A 31 -2.83 0.88 5.18
N VAL A 32 -2.57 1.26 6.43
CA VAL A 32 -3.58 1.37 7.49
C VAL A 32 -3.80 2.85 7.73
N THR A 33 -5.03 3.32 7.62
CA THR A 33 -5.37 4.74 7.73
C THR A 33 -6.22 4.98 8.95
N ARG A 34 -6.00 6.09 9.65
CA ARG A 34 -6.81 6.52 10.78
C ARG A 34 -7.92 7.46 10.32
N VAL A 35 -9.17 7.06 10.51
CA VAL A 35 -10.39 7.81 10.19
C VAL A 35 -11.25 7.86 11.44
N ASP A 36 -11.68 9.06 11.86
CA ASP A 36 -12.52 9.28 13.05
C ASP A 36 -12.04 8.54 14.30
N GLY A 37 -10.72 8.59 14.52
CA GLY A 37 -10.09 7.96 15.68
C GLY A 37 -9.80 6.47 15.53
N ARG A 38 -10.40 5.77 14.56
CA ARG A 38 -10.20 4.33 14.32
C ARG A 38 -9.24 4.02 13.19
N TRP A 39 -8.46 2.96 13.34
CA TRP A 39 -7.59 2.47 12.26
C TRP A 39 -8.34 1.47 11.37
N ALA A 40 -8.12 1.57 10.06
CA ALA A 40 -8.66 0.62 9.09
C ALA A 40 -7.64 0.32 7.98
N VAL A 41 -7.56 -0.94 7.55
CA VAL A 41 -6.80 -1.35 6.36
C VAL A 41 -7.55 -0.83 5.13
N ARG A 42 -6.96 0.11 4.40
CA ARG A 42 -7.59 0.74 3.22
C ARG A 42 -6.58 0.86 2.09
N ALA A 43 -6.90 0.28 0.93
CA ALA A 43 -6.21 0.58 -0.31
C ALA A 43 -6.64 1.96 -0.79
N GLY A 44 -5.69 2.88 -0.98
CA GLY A 44 -5.97 4.19 -1.56
C GLY A 44 -6.06 5.35 -0.55
N ASN A 45 -7.00 6.26 -0.82
CA ASN A 45 -6.91 7.73 -0.71
C ASN A 45 -6.11 8.31 0.48
N ARG A 46 -5.33 9.36 0.23
CA ARG A 46 -4.33 9.96 1.15
C ARG A 46 -4.92 10.83 2.26
N VAL A 47 -6.13 10.55 2.71
CA VAL A 47 -6.78 11.33 3.76
C VAL A 47 -6.32 10.84 5.13
N GLY A 48 -5.80 11.74 5.97
CA GLY A 48 -5.47 11.46 7.36
C GLY A 48 -4.12 10.77 7.62
N ARG A 49 -3.92 10.34 8.88
CA ARG A 49 -2.69 9.69 9.35
C ARG A 49 -2.64 8.25 8.84
N GLY A 50 -1.57 7.89 8.13
CA GLY A 50 -1.34 6.55 7.60
C GLY A 50 -0.14 5.86 8.23
N ALA A 51 -0.23 4.55 8.41
CA ALA A 51 0.86 3.65 8.77
C ALA A 51 1.00 2.55 7.71
N TYR A 52 2.21 2.00 7.58
CA TYR A 52 2.53 0.96 6.61
C TYR A 52 2.89 -0.34 7.33
N VAL A 53 2.33 -1.45 6.88
CA VAL A 53 2.59 -2.81 7.39
C VAL A 53 2.96 -3.71 6.21
N CYS A 54 3.95 -4.59 6.37
CA CYS A 54 4.37 -5.51 5.29
C CYS A 54 3.18 -6.29 4.73
N ALA A 55 3.03 -6.37 3.41
CA ALA A 55 1.95 -7.11 2.77
C ALA A 55 2.23 -8.62 2.66
N ASP A 56 3.50 -9.00 2.68
CA ASP A 56 4.02 -10.34 2.43
C ASP A 56 4.49 -11.08 3.70
N THR A 57 4.66 -10.37 4.81
CA THR A 57 5.23 -10.91 6.06
C THR A 57 4.15 -11.05 7.14
N PRO A 58 3.52 -12.23 7.32
CA PRO A 58 2.44 -12.42 8.29
C PRO A 58 2.89 -12.22 9.74
N GLU A 59 4.16 -12.41 10.05
CA GLU A 59 4.70 -12.12 11.38
C GLU A 59 4.56 -10.65 11.76
N CYS A 60 4.49 -9.74 10.78
CA CYS A 60 4.28 -8.31 11.02
C CYS A 60 2.85 -7.98 11.44
N TRP A 61 1.90 -8.92 11.31
CA TRP A 61 0.49 -8.72 11.63
C TRP A 61 0.13 -9.17 13.04
N GLN A 62 1.07 -9.78 13.76
CA GLN A 62 0.87 -10.17 15.15
C GLN A 62 0.56 -8.95 16.02
N GLU A 63 -0.51 -9.04 16.81
CA GLU A 63 -0.97 -7.98 17.71
C GLU A 63 0.19 -7.37 18.52
N LYS A 64 1.05 -8.22 19.12
CA LYS A 64 2.19 -7.79 19.93
C LYS A 64 3.12 -6.82 19.18
N ARG A 65 3.35 -7.03 17.88
CA ARG A 65 4.18 -6.15 17.06
C ARG A 65 3.44 -4.88 16.62
N LEU A 66 2.12 -4.98 16.50
CA LEU A 66 1.23 -3.88 16.11
C LEU A 66 0.92 -2.91 17.26
N ARG A 67 1.01 -3.34 18.52
CA ARG A 67 0.74 -2.50 19.71
C ARG A 67 1.51 -1.18 19.74
N ARG A 68 2.74 -1.14 19.23
CA ARG A 68 3.53 0.10 19.17
C ARG A 68 2.91 1.14 18.22
N GLY A 69 2.33 0.70 17.10
CA GLY A 69 1.75 1.55 16.07
C GLY A 69 0.28 1.88 16.29
N PHE A 70 -0.49 0.89 16.75
CA PHE A 70 -1.96 0.95 16.79
C PHE A 70 -2.55 0.91 18.21
N ARG A 71 -1.71 0.75 19.24
CA ARG A 71 -2.10 0.80 20.66
C ARG A 71 -3.26 -0.16 20.96
N ALA A 72 -4.35 0.33 21.56
CA ALA A 72 -5.53 -0.46 21.90
C ALA A 72 -6.21 -1.12 20.69
N GLN A 73 -6.01 -0.59 19.48
CA GLN A 73 -6.60 -1.14 18.25
C GLN A 73 -5.72 -2.21 17.57
N ALA A 74 -4.63 -2.64 18.21
CA ALA A 74 -3.71 -3.59 17.59
C ALA A 74 -4.36 -4.94 17.27
N ALA A 75 -5.28 -5.42 18.11
CA ALA A 75 -5.99 -6.70 17.89
C ALA A 75 -6.93 -6.59 16.68
N GLU A 76 -7.74 -5.53 16.66
CA GLU A 76 -8.64 -5.21 15.54
C GLU A 76 -7.87 -5.10 14.20
N ILE A 77 -6.70 -4.44 14.20
CA ILE A 77 -5.87 -4.33 12.99
C ILE A 77 -5.21 -5.66 12.60
N ALA A 78 -4.77 -6.47 13.57
CA ALA A 78 -4.21 -7.79 13.29
C ALA A 78 -5.23 -8.65 12.53
N GLU A 79 -6.47 -8.66 13.01
CA GLU A 79 -7.57 -9.36 12.35
C GLU A 79 -7.83 -8.80 10.94
N GLN A 80 -7.93 -7.48 10.77
CA GLN A 80 -8.15 -6.88 9.46
C GLN A 80 -7.06 -7.26 8.44
N LEU A 81 -5.78 -7.29 8.87
CA LEU A 81 -4.67 -7.67 8.01
C LEU A 81 -4.73 -9.16 7.63
N LEU A 82 -5.11 -10.03 8.56
CA LEU A 82 -5.29 -11.46 8.31
C LEU A 82 -6.45 -11.73 7.33
N HIS A 83 -7.54 -10.98 7.43
CA HIS A 83 -8.67 -11.07 6.48
C HIS A 83 -8.27 -10.55 5.09
N HIS A 84 -7.51 -9.46 5.01
CA HIS A 84 -7.05 -8.89 3.75
C HIS A 84 -6.14 -9.85 2.95
N ARG A 85 -5.41 -10.76 3.61
CA ARG A 85 -4.62 -11.80 2.93
C ARG A 85 -5.48 -12.84 2.20
N LYS A 86 -6.66 -13.15 2.76
CA LYS A 86 -7.55 -14.19 2.20
C LYS A 86 -8.20 -13.72 0.91
N GLU A 87 -8.34 -12.42 0.71
CA GLU A 87 -8.83 -11.83 -0.53
C GLU A 87 -7.64 -11.68 -1.49
N PRO A 88 -7.52 -12.53 -2.53
CA PRO A 88 -6.41 -12.42 -3.46
C PRO A 88 -6.47 -11.07 -4.17
N LYS A 89 -5.28 -10.50 -4.37
CA LYS A 89 -5.04 -9.17 -4.94
C LYS A 89 -5.91 -8.96 -6.20
N GLN A 90 -7.02 -8.23 -6.06
CA GLN A 90 -7.66 -7.59 -7.21
C GLN A 90 -6.70 -6.49 -7.67
N ASN A 91 -5.87 -6.94 -8.60
CA ASN A 91 -4.79 -6.27 -9.29
C ASN A 91 -5.20 -4.84 -9.70
N HIS A 92 -5.03 -3.88 -8.78
CA HIS A 92 -4.94 -2.49 -9.16
C HIS A 92 -3.51 -2.27 -9.64
N SER A 93 -3.25 -2.81 -10.84
CA SER A 93 -2.33 -2.20 -11.77
C SER A 93 -2.48 -0.69 -11.64
N ALA A 94 -1.34 -0.01 -11.49
CA ALA A 94 -1.26 1.42 -11.67
C ALA A 94 -2.19 1.87 -12.81
N PRO A 95 -2.90 3.01 -12.71
CA PRO A 95 -3.54 3.56 -13.87
C PRO A 95 -2.42 3.97 -14.84
N SER A 96 -2.04 3.06 -15.74
CA SER A 96 -1.48 3.45 -17.03
C SER A 96 -2.60 4.20 -17.71
N ALA A 97 -2.42 5.51 -17.83
CA ALA A 97 -3.34 6.41 -18.50
C ALA A 97 -3.80 5.78 -19.82
N ARG A 98 -5.10 5.48 -19.91
CA ARG A 98 -5.74 5.26 -21.20
C ARG A 98 -5.81 6.63 -21.86
N VAL A 99 -5.15 6.80 -23.00
CA VAL A 99 -5.47 7.89 -23.95
C VAL A 99 -5.93 7.21 -25.23
N SER A 100 -7.19 7.50 -25.58
CA SER A 100 -7.88 7.08 -26.80
C SER A 100 -7.13 7.50 -28.07
N PRO A 101 -7.34 6.81 -29.20
CA PRO A 101 -6.75 7.24 -30.47
C PRO A 101 -7.48 8.47 -31.00
N GLU A 102 -6.75 9.56 -31.22
CA GLU A 102 -7.18 10.65 -32.07
C GLU A 102 -7.18 10.15 -33.53
N VAL A 103 -8.37 10.10 -34.14
CA VAL A 103 -8.49 9.96 -35.58
C VAL A 103 -8.22 11.33 -36.22
N SER A 104 -7.07 11.41 -36.90
CA SER A 104 -6.78 12.35 -37.99
C SER A 104 -7.99 12.52 -38.92
N HIS A 105 -8.17 13.72 -39.45
CA HIS A 105 -8.38 14.02 -40.89
C HIS A 105 -8.75 15.51 -41.03
N VAL A 106 -7.78 16.36 -41.41
CA VAL A 106 -7.67 17.05 -42.71
C VAL A 106 -6.70 18.24 -42.60
#